data_AF-A0A2N0QH88-F1
#
_entry.id   AF-A0A2N0QH88-F1
#
_cell.length_a   1.000
_cell.length_b   1.000
_cell.length_c   1.000
_cell.angle_alpha   90.00
_cell.angle_beta   90.00
_cell.angle_gamma   90.00
#
_symmetry.space_group_name_H-M   'P 1'
#
loop_
_entity.id
_entity.type
_entity.pdbx_description
1 polymer ?
#
loop_
_entity_poly.entity_id
_entity_poly.type
_entity_poly.pdbx_seq_one_letter_code
_entity_poly.pdbx_strand_id
1 'polypeptide(L)'
;MFTDLFEGESRRADIVIETKLKGQETFLIIHVEAQSYYQENFHERMYHYFSLLYNKYRKPILPIAVFSYDEKRVEKNEYTLEFPFFRVMNFRYLTLNLRKLHWKDYITSDNPVAASLLSKMGYRDEEKIEVKKEFLRMLVRMNLDPARERYIY
;
A
#
# COMPACT_ATOMS: atom_id res chain seq x y z
N MET A 1 -10.77 7.07 -12.56
CA MET A 1 -9.68 8.05 -12.68
C MET A 1 -9.93 9.19 -11.70
N PHE A 2 -9.14 9.26 -10.62
CA PHE A 2 -9.06 10.41 -9.68
C PHE A 2 -7.67 11.06 -9.73
N THR A 3 -6.86 10.64 -10.70
CA THR A 3 -5.45 10.97 -10.87
C THR A 3 -5.19 12.42 -11.25
N ASP A 4 -6.22 13.16 -11.70
CA ASP A 4 -6.01 14.46 -12.37
C ASP A 4 -6.43 15.69 -11.55
N LEU A 5 -6.79 15.53 -10.27
CA LEU A 5 -7.25 16.64 -9.42
C LEU A 5 -6.15 17.29 -8.56
N PHE A 6 -4.95 16.72 -8.55
CA PHE A 6 -3.79 17.30 -7.86
C PHE A 6 -2.63 17.40 -8.84
N GLU A 7 -2.09 18.61 -8.99
CA GLU A 7 -1.15 19.01 -10.03
C GLU A 7 0.01 18.03 -10.28
N GLY A 8 0.18 17.66 -11.55
CA GLY A 8 1.50 17.74 -12.18
C GLY A 8 2.51 16.61 -12.00
N GLU A 9 2.23 15.55 -11.25
CA GLU A 9 3.12 14.38 -11.24
C GLU A 9 2.37 13.07 -11.53
N SER A 10 2.63 12.52 -12.71
CA SER A 10 2.33 11.13 -13.05
C SER A 10 3.10 10.20 -12.10
N ARG A 11 2.53 9.91 -10.93
CA ARG A 11 3.05 8.89 -10.00
C ARG A 11 2.09 7.70 -9.94
N ARG A 12 2.53 6.62 -10.58
CA ARG A 12 2.05 5.23 -10.45
C ARG A 12 2.15 4.80 -8.97
N ALA A 13 1.15 4.26 -8.27
CA ALA A 13 -0.20 3.87 -8.63
C ALA A 13 -1.10 3.90 -7.38
N ASP A 14 -2.21 4.63 -7.45
CA ASP A 14 -3.34 4.52 -6.53
C ASP A 14 -4.25 3.39 -6.96
N ILE A 15 -4.44 2.39 -6.10
CA ILE A 15 -5.37 1.29 -6.36
C ILE A 15 -6.57 1.43 -5.42
N VAL A 16 -7.75 1.61 -6.00
CA VAL A 16 -9.02 1.61 -5.27
C VAL A 16 -9.76 0.33 -5.64
N ILE A 17 -10.02 -0.52 -4.65
CA ILE A 17 -10.72 -1.79 -4.84
C ILE A 17 -11.96 -1.79 -3.95
N GLU A 18 -13.12 -2.09 -4.53
CA GLU A 18 -14.32 -2.39 -3.76
C GLU A 18 -14.31 -3.87 -3.37
N THR A 19 -14.44 -4.17 -2.08
CA THR A 19 -14.44 -5.54 -1.58
C THR A 19 -15.32 -5.69 -0.34
N LYS A 20 -15.44 -6.92 0.18
CA LYS A 20 -16.11 -7.18 1.45
C LYS A 20 -15.08 -7.53 2.51
N LEU A 21 -14.92 -6.64 3.50
CA LEU A 21 -14.06 -6.89 4.65
C LEU A 21 -14.92 -7.40 5.81
N LYS A 22 -14.71 -8.64 6.25
CA LYS A 22 -15.48 -9.27 7.33
C LYS A 22 -17.02 -9.14 7.15
N GLY A 23 -17.49 -9.26 5.91
CA GLY A 23 -18.91 -9.15 5.55
C GLY A 23 -19.42 -7.73 5.27
N GLN A 24 -18.61 -6.69 5.50
CA GLN A 24 -18.98 -5.29 5.23
C GLN A 24 -18.45 -4.83 3.87
N GLU A 25 -19.32 -4.29 3.01
CA GLU A 25 -18.89 -3.62 1.77
C GLU A 25 -18.00 -2.43 2.12
N THR A 26 -16.75 -2.50 1.68
CA THR A 26 -15.67 -1.58 2.05
C THR A 26 -14.83 -1.28 0.82
N PHE A 27 -14.53 0.00 0.59
CA PHE A 27 -13.49 0.38 -0.36
C PHE A 27 -12.13 0.29 0.33
N LEU A 28 -11.22 -0.47 -0.25
CA LEU A 28 -9.80 -0.43 0.10
C LEU A 28 -9.12 0.58 -0.82
N ILE A 29 -8.58 1.64 -0.22
CA ILE A 29 -7.68 2.55 -0.94
C ILE A 29 -6.28 2.12 -0.58
N ILE A 30 -5.55 1.60 -1.55
CA ILE A 30 -4.16 1.24 -1.43
C ILE A 30 -3.35 2.28 -2.19
N HIS A 31 -2.71 3.16 -1.44
CA HIS A 31 -1.73 4.09 -1.97
C HIS A 31 -0.35 3.43 -1.87
N VAL A 32 0.30 3.18 -3.00
CA VAL A 32 1.64 2.59 -3.03
C VAL A 32 2.65 3.66 -3.38
N GLU A 33 3.58 3.91 -2.48
CA GLU A 33 4.67 4.85 -2.72
C GLU A 33 5.95 4.09 -3.11
N ALA A 34 6.39 4.34 -4.35
CA ALA A 34 7.63 3.79 -4.90
C ALA A 34 8.86 4.57 -4.41
N GLN A 35 10.05 3.98 -4.53
CA GLN A 35 11.35 4.61 -4.26
C GLN A 35 11.62 5.86 -5.10
N SER A 36 11.00 6.98 -4.73
CA SER A 36 11.24 8.28 -5.32
C SER A 36 10.83 9.38 -4.33
N TYR A 37 11.65 9.53 -3.28
CA TYR A 37 11.69 10.64 -2.33
C TYR A 37 10.49 10.81 -1.37
N TYR A 38 10.82 11.22 -0.14
CA TYR A 38 9.84 11.62 0.87
C TYR A 38 9.03 12.81 0.37
N GLN A 39 7.71 12.70 0.46
CA GLN A 39 6.82 13.81 0.16
C GLN A 39 6.24 14.36 1.47
N GLU A 40 6.59 15.61 1.82
CA GLU A 40 6.13 16.27 3.05
C GLU A 40 4.60 16.26 3.19
N ASN A 41 3.88 16.42 2.08
CA ASN A 41 2.42 16.49 2.05
C ASN A 41 1.74 15.11 1.86
N PHE A 42 2.47 14.00 1.99
CA PHE A 42 1.91 12.65 1.79
C PHE A 42 0.66 12.38 2.64
N HIS A 43 0.78 12.68 3.94
CA HIS A 43 -0.28 12.41 4.91
C HIS A 43 -1.55 13.22 4.60
N GLU A 44 -1.36 14.46 4.16
CA GLU A 44 -2.44 15.34 3.72
C GLU A 44 -3.11 14.85 2.44
N ARG A 45 -2.33 14.41 1.44
CA ARG A 45 -2.89 13.81 0.22
C ARG A 45 -3.71 12.56 0.52
N MET A 46 -3.24 11.70 1.43
CA MET A 46 -4.00 10.53 1.88
C MET A 46 -5.38 10.93 2.43
N TYR A 47 -5.44 12.00 3.23
CA TYR A 47 -6.70 12.56 3.73
C TYR A 47 -7.58 13.09 2.59
N HIS A 48 -7.02 13.83 1.64
CA HIS A 48 -7.77 14.35 0.50
C HIS A 48 -8.37 13.22 -0.36
N TYR A 49 -7.60 12.20 -0.70
CA TYR A 49 -8.10 11.04 -1.46
C TYR A 49 -9.22 10.32 -0.72
N PHE A 50 -9.01 10.02 0.56
CA PHE A 50 -10.04 9.44 1.41
C PHE A 50 -11.32 10.29 1.37
N SER A 51 -11.20 11.60 1.52
CA SER A 51 -12.34 12.52 1.57
C SER A 51 -13.11 12.57 0.26
N LEU A 52 -12.42 12.62 -0.88
CA LEU A 52 -13.03 12.61 -2.21
C LEU A 52 -13.80 11.30 -2.46
N LEU A 53 -13.19 10.16 -2.12
CA LEU A 53 -13.80 8.85 -2.31
C LEU A 53 -14.96 8.62 -1.36
N TYR A 54 -14.82 9.02 -0.09
CA TYR A 54 -15.90 8.91 0.88
C TYR A 54 -17.09 9.79 0.49
N ASN A 55 -16.83 11.01 0.00
CA ASN A 55 -17.90 11.89 -0.48
C ASN A 55 -18.63 11.30 -1.70
N LYS A 56 -17.91 10.69 -2.64
CA LYS A 56 -18.51 10.09 -3.84
C LYS A 56 -19.31 8.82 -3.53
N TYR A 57 -18.73 7.90 -2.76
CA TYR A 57 -19.29 6.55 -2.60
C TYR A 57 -20.14 6.38 -1.35
N ARG A 58 -19.95 7.23 -0.32
CA ARG A 58 -20.67 7.17 0.96
C ARG A 58 -20.63 5.78 1.64
N LYS A 59 -19.57 5.02 1.40
CA LYS A 59 -19.33 3.70 2.00
C LYS A 59 -18.10 3.75 2.93
N PRO A 60 -17.96 2.81 3.87
CA PRO A 60 -16.74 2.63 4.65
C PRO A 60 -15.52 2.49 3.75
N ILE A 61 -14.44 3.17 4.13
CA ILE A 61 -13.18 3.16 3.39
C ILE A 61 -12.05 2.83 4.36
N LEU A 62 -11.19 1.88 3.98
CA LEU A 62 -9.96 1.57 4.70
C LEU A 62 -8.75 2.04 3.88
N PRO A 63 -8.15 3.18 4.24
CA PRO A 63 -6.93 3.67 3.62
C PRO A 63 -5.71 2.88 4.13
N ILE A 64 -4.88 2.43 3.20
CA ILE A 64 -3.63 1.71 3.43
C ILE A 64 -2.52 2.35 2.60
N ALA A 65 -1.45 2.78 3.26
CA ALA A 65 -0.22 3.23 2.62
C ALA A 65 0.80 2.09 2.58
N VAL A 66 1.35 1.77 1.41
CA VAL A 66 2.41 0.77 1.24
C VAL A 66 3.71 1.50 0.90
N PHE A 67 4.69 1.42 1.80
CA PHE A 67 5.99 2.05 1.66
C PHE A 67 7.04 1.05 1.19
N SER A 68 7.71 1.37 0.08
CA SER A 68 8.71 0.50 -0.56
C SER A 68 10.13 1.08 -0.61
N TYR A 69 10.39 2.19 0.10
CA TYR A 69 11.72 2.84 0.21
C TYR A 69 12.81 1.89 0.69
N ASP A 70 14.07 2.08 0.29
CA ASP A 70 15.18 1.23 0.77
C ASP A 70 15.52 1.46 2.25
N GLU A 71 15.26 2.66 2.75
CA GLU A 71 15.61 3.10 4.10
C GLU A 71 14.55 2.71 5.15
N LYS A 72 15.02 2.30 6.33
CA LYS A 72 14.16 2.01 7.48
C LYS A 72 13.75 3.31 8.18
N ARG A 73 12.71 3.95 7.67
CA ARG A 73 12.13 5.17 8.27
C ARG A 73 10.96 4.87 9.20
N VAL A 74 10.72 5.76 10.16
CA VAL A 74 9.47 5.77 10.95
C VAL A 74 8.52 6.71 10.22
N GLU A 75 7.59 6.13 9.48
CA GLU A 75 6.57 6.89 8.76
C GLU A 75 5.42 7.23 9.69
N LYS A 76 4.91 8.46 9.58
CA LYS A 76 3.64 8.81 10.22
C LYS A 76 2.51 8.04 9.54
N ASN A 77 1.45 7.80 10.29
CA ASN A 77 0.24 7.13 9.82
C ASN A 77 -1.01 8.00 10.04
N GLU A 78 -0.81 9.30 10.16
CA GLU A 78 -1.86 10.26 10.46
C GLU A 78 -1.62 11.63 9.82
N TYR A 79 -2.72 12.33 9.60
CA TYR A 79 -2.79 13.74 9.27
C TYR A 79 -3.72 14.43 10.26
N THR A 80 -3.24 15.51 10.87
CA THR A 80 -3.98 16.25 11.88
C THR A 80 -4.24 17.66 11.37
N LEU A 81 -5.52 18.06 11.38
CA LEU A 81 -5.95 19.44 11.14
C LEU A 81 -6.25 20.07 12.50
N GLU A 82 -5.41 21.02 12.93
CA GLU A 82 -5.55 21.67 14.23
C GLU A 82 -5.16 23.16 14.20
N PHE A 83 -5.82 23.92 15.06
CA PHE A 83 -5.47 25.27 15.45
C PHE A 83 -4.74 25.24 16.80
N PRO A 84 -4.03 26.31 17.21
CA PRO A 84 -3.31 26.34 18.49
C PRO A 84 -4.16 26.01 19.73
N PHE A 85 -5.49 26.16 19.63
CA PHE A 85 -6.44 25.96 20.71
C PHE A 85 -7.46 24.83 20.46
N PHE A 86 -7.45 24.19 19.28
CA PHE A 86 -8.48 23.21 18.94
C PHE A 86 -8.05 22.24 17.84
N ARG A 87 -8.23 20.94 18.07
CA ARG A 87 -8.03 19.90 17.05
C ARG A 87 -9.33 19.64 16.30
N VAL A 88 -9.36 19.97 15.01
CA VAL A 88 -10.53 19.79 14.14
C VAL A 88 -10.71 18.33 13.78
N MET A 89 -9.62 17.66 13.41
CA MET A 89 -9.67 16.29 12.93
C MET A 89 -8.31 15.61 13.07
N ASN A 90 -8.32 14.31 13.37
CA ASN A 90 -7.18 13.43 13.23
C ASN A 90 -7.59 12.30 12.28
N PHE A 91 -7.04 12.33 11.07
CA PHE A 91 -7.21 11.29 10.07
C PHE A 91 -6.11 10.24 10.24
N ARG A 92 -6.49 8.96 10.32
CA ARG A 92 -5.56 7.84 10.49
C ARG A 92 -5.74 6.81 9.40
N TYR A 93 -4.66 6.14 9.04
CA TYR A 93 -4.65 5.09 8.04
C TYR A 93 -3.67 3.97 8.42
N LEU A 94 -3.79 2.82 7.75
CA LEU A 94 -2.88 1.70 7.98
C LEU A 94 -1.62 1.87 7.14
N THR A 95 -0.49 1.41 7.67
CA THR A 95 0.79 1.48 6.98
C THR A 95 1.41 0.10 6.86
N LEU A 96 1.92 -0.23 5.68
CA LEU A 96 2.71 -1.42 5.41
C LEU A 96 4.10 -0.99 4.94
N ASN A 97 5.11 -1.13 5.80
CA ASN A 97 6.50 -0.82 5.43
C ASN A 97 7.22 -2.09 5.03
N LEU A 98 7.43 -2.28 3.73
CA LEU A 98 7.92 -3.55 3.18
C LEU A 98 9.33 -3.89 3.67
N ARG A 99 10.24 -2.91 3.81
CA ARG A 99 11.60 -3.16 4.33
C ARG A 99 11.65 -3.60 5.78
N LYS A 100 10.59 -3.36 6.55
CA LYS A 100 10.47 -3.86 7.93
C LYS A 100 9.95 -5.29 8.00
N LEU A 101 9.41 -5.81 6.90
CA LEU A 101 8.95 -7.20 6.80
C LEU A 101 10.10 -8.07 6.34
N HIS A 102 10.50 -9.05 7.14
CA HIS A 102 11.59 -9.95 6.77
C HIS A 102 11.07 -10.98 5.74
N TRP A 103 11.72 -11.07 4.59
CA TRP A 103 11.23 -11.90 3.47
C TRP A 103 10.99 -13.38 3.83
N LYS A 104 11.81 -13.93 4.75
CA LYS A 104 11.69 -15.33 5.21
C LYS A 104 10.36 -15.62 5.91
N ASP A 105 9.72 -14.60 6.50
CA ASP A 105 8.41 -14.77 7.17
C ASP A 105 7.28 -14.97 6.15
N TYR A 106 7.49 -14.60 4.89
CA TYR A 106 6.46 -14.55 3.85
C TYR A 106 6.70 -15.51 2.69
N ILE A 107 7.91 -16.07 2.54
CA ILE A 107 8.28 -16.90 1.39
C ILE A 107 7.49 -18.22 1.29
N THR A 108 7.06 -18.75 2.43
CA THR A 108 6.24 -19.96 2.51
C THR A 108 4.74 -19.65 2.39
N SER A 109 4.35 -18.39 2.24
CA SER A 109 2.94 -18.00 2.06
C SER A 109 2.43 -18.39 0.68
N ASP A 110 1.15 -18.77 0.61
CA ASP A 110 0.43 -18.93 -0.66
C ASP A 110 -0.43 -17.69 -0.99
N ASN A 111 -0.13 -16.54 -0.39
CA ASN A 111 -0.78 -15.27 -0.67
C ASN A 111 -0.14 -14.56 -1.90
N PRO A 112 -0.88 -14.35 -3.01
CA PRO A 112 -0.35 -13.68 -4.20
C PRO A 112 0.11 -12.24 -3.95
N VAL A 113 -0.47 -11.55 -2.96
CA VAL A 113 -0.01 -10.21 -2.55
C VAL A 113 1.34 -10.29 -1.85
N ALA A 114 1.57 -11.34 -1.04
CA ALA A 114 2.89 -11.54 -0.43
C ALA A 114 3.93 -11.83 -1.51
N ALA A 115 3.59 -12.66 -2.51
CA ALA A 115 4.46 -12.95 -3.65
C ALA A 115 4.83 -11.68 -4.42
N SER A 116 3.85 -10.83 -4.78
CA SER A 116 4.11 -9.62 -5.56
C SER A 116 4.97 -8.60 -4.80
N LEU A 117 4.83 -8.52 -3.47
CA LEU A 117 5.56 -7.58 -2.63
C LEU A 117 6.92 -8.10 -2.12
N LEU A 118 7.19 -9.41 -2.26
CA LEU A 118 8.37 -10.07 -1.70
C LEU A 118 9.69 -9.43 -2.16
N SER A 119 9.74 -8.98 -3.41
CA SER A 119 10.92 -8.32 -4.00
C SER A 119 11.32 -6.99 -3.33
N LYS A 120 10.39 -6.37 -2.60
CA LYS A 120 10.58 -5.10 -1.88
C LYS A 120 10.63 -5.28 -0.37
N MET A 121 10.50 -6.52 0.12
CA MET A 121 10.66 -6.83 1.54
C MET A 121 12.11 -6.69 2.00
N GLY A 122 12.33 -6.71 3.32
CA GLY A 122 13.66 -6.65 3.91
C GLY A 122 14.44 -7.95 3.67
N TYR A 123 15.56 -7.85 2.95
CA TYR A 123 16.60 -8.87 2.78
C TYR A 123 17.97 -8.19 2.77
N ARG A 124 19.03 -8.93 3.12
CA ARG A 124 20.44 -8.49 3.00
C ARG A 124 20.93 -8.70 1.57
N ASP A 125 21.89 -7.90 1.12
CA ASP A 125 22.43 -8.03 -0.25
C ASP A 125 22.98 -9.43 -0.54
N GLU A 126 23.54 -10.07 0.47
CA GLU A 126 24.02 -11.46 0.45
C GLU A 126 22.90 -12.47 0.15
N GLU A 127 21.69 -12.21 0.65
CA GLU A 127 20.51 -13.07 0.52
C GLU A 127 19.80 -12.89 -0.83
N LYS A 128 20.20 -11.92 -1.65
CA LYS A 128 19.49 -11.56 -2.89
C LYS A 128 19.33 -12.73 -3.88
N ILE A 129 20.35 -13.59 -3.98
CA ILE A 129 20.30 -14.79 -4.84
C ILE A 129 19.33 -15.82 -4.25
N GLU A 130 19.37 -16.00 -2.94
CA GLU A 130 18.48 -16.91 -2.21
C GLU A 130 17.01 -16.48 -2.36
N VAL A 131 16.72 -15.20 -2.13
CA VAL A 131 15.38 -14.61 -2.29
C VAL A 131 14.83 -14.89 -3.69
N LYS A 132 15.62 -14.68 -4.75
CA LYS A 132 15.20 -14.93 -6.13
C LYS A 132 14.88 -16.41 -6.37
N LYS A 133 15.72 -17.32 -5.85
CA LYS A 133 15.52 -18.77 -5.98
C LYS A 133 14.25 -19.21 -5.27
N GLU A 134 14.06 -18.78 -4.03
CA GLU A 134 12.87 -19.14 -3.27
C GLU A 134 11.61 -18.49 -3.81
N PHE A 135 11.71 -17.28 -4.38
CA PHE A 135 10.60 -16.63 -5.04
C PHE A 135 10.13 -17.44 -6.27
N LEU A 136 11.05 -17.94 -7.09
CA LEU A 136 10.69 -18.83 -8.21
C LEU A 136 10.02 -20.12 -7.71
N ARG A 137 10.52 -20.71 -6.62
CA ARG A 137 9.90 -21.88 -5.99
C ARG A 137 8.49 -21.57 -5.49
N MET A 138 8.30 -20.41 -4.88
CA MET A 138 6.99 -19.90 -4.43
C MET A 138 6.04 -19.76 -5.62
N LEU A 139 6.45 -19.15 -6.73
CA LEU A 139 5.62 -19.01 -7.93
C LEU A 139 5.18 -20.37 -8.51
N VAL A 140 6.11 -21.33 -8.57
CA VAL A 140 5.81 -22.69 -9.03
C VAL A 140 4.83 -23.40 -8.09
N ARG A 141 5.06 -23.31 -6.76
CA ARG A 141 4.17 -23.90 -5.75
C ARG A 141 2.75 -23.33 -5.83
N MET A 142 2.64 -22.02 -5.96
CA MET A 142 1.36 -21.33 -5.95
C MET A 142 0.53 -21.59 -7.22
N ASN A 143 1.15 -22.15 -8.27
CA ASN A 143 0.52 -22.39 -9.57
C ASN A 143 -0.35 -21.20 -10.00
N LEU A 144 0.25 -19.99 -9.94
CA LEU A 144 -0.47 -18.74 -10.16
C LEU A 144 -1.05 -18.74 -11.57
N ASP A 145 -2.33 -19.10 -11.65
CA ASP A 145 -3.10 -19.10 -12.88
C ASP A 145 -3.18 -17.65 -13.41
N PRO A 146 -2.59 -17.36 -14.58
CA PRO A 146 -2.65 -16.02 -15.19
C PRO A 146 -4.09 -15.51 -15.35
N ALA A 147 -5.10 -16.39 -15.39
CA ALA A 147 -6.50 -16.01 -15.49
C ALA A 147 -7.05 -15.29 -14.23
N ARG A 148 -6.44 -15.50 -13.05
CA ARG A 148 -6.83 -14.79 -11.81
C ARG A 148 -6.29 -13.36 -11.72
N GLU A 149 -5.34 -12.96 -12.57
CA GLU A 149 -4.79 -11.59 -12.61
C GLU A 149 -5.81 -10.55 -13.15
N ARG A 150 -6.91 -10.98 -13.79
CA ARG A 150 -7.90 -10.08 -14.41
C ARG A 150 -8.79 -9.28 -13.45
N TYR A 151 -8.69 -9.48 -12.14
CA TYR A 151 -9.54 -8.77 -11.17
C TYR A 151 -8.93 -7.47 -10.62
N ILE A 152 -7.84 -6.98 -11.21
CA ILE A 152 -7.31 -5.63 -10.94
C ILE A 152 -7.65 -4.73 -12.14
N TYR A 153 -8.88 -4.22 -12.19
CA TYR A 153 -9.31 -3.10 -13.04
C TYR A 153 -10.33 -2.24 -12.32
#